data_AF-A0A7X3HHB0-F1
#
_entry.id   AF-A0A7X3HHB0-F1
#
_cell.length_a   1.000
_cell.length_b   1.000
_cell.length_c   1.000
_cell.angle_alpha   90.00
_cell.angle_beta   90.00
_cell.angle_gamma   90.00
#
_symmetry.space_group_name_H-M   'P 1'
#
loop_
_entity.id
_entity.type
_entity.pdbx_description
1 polymer ?
#
loop_
_entity_poly.entity_id
_entity_poly.type
_entity_poly.pdbx_seq_one_letter_code
_entity_poly.pdbx_strand_id
1 'polypeptide(L)'
;MNRSDLPDAAGYFYLFASISSLVTFYWVYASEQVRAAPLYPGSTMPITWQWALNGACTLVNLICAAALLQRRSWAKAAVLAQLVAAALLIWFLSTGKLVVDAWWMFISAVPLLMICRAPIIAIPQRRISRSQRVGRIAGFGIYICATLAMYVTVASLFSGTSPTATSPAMTSSGAIVCLGMALAVMWFGSLLWGDKDLAREVAGVLLTAFASFMLLQCVNAFVYVRVSHPQVRGLFHWDPTMQILVILAIIGFTLVGKSRNK
;
A
#
# COMPACT_ATOMS: atom_id res chain seq x y z
N MET A 1 -2.89 3.19 -18.35
CA MET A 1 -2.32 4.19 -17.40
C MET A 1 -1.27 4.99 -18.15
N ASN A 2 -1.28 6.32 -18.04
CA ASN A 2 -0.34 7.18 -18.78
C ASN A 2 0.97 7.31 -18.01
N ARG A 3 2.06 7.67 -18.71
CA ARG A 3 3.36 7.91 -18.06
C ARG A 3 3.29 9.03 -17.01
N SER A 4 2.38 10.00 -17.18
CA SER A 4 2.13 11.08 -16.22
C SER A 4 1.70 10.60 -14.84
N ASP A 5 1.08 9.41 -14.75
CA ASP A 5 0.42 8.92 -13.52
C ASP A 5 1.37 8.08 -12.67
N LEU A 6 2.48 7.64 -13.25
CA LEU A 6 3.45 6.74 -12.62
C LEU A 6 4.01 7.30 -11.30
N PRO A 7 4.30 8.61 -11.16
CA PRO A 7 4.72 9.15 -9.87
C PRO A 7 3.62 9.12 -8.80
N ASP A 8 2.35 9.31 -9.17
CA ASP A 8 1.25 9.21 -8.20
C ASP A 8 1.03 7.76 -7.79
N ALA A 9 1.06 6.83 -8.76
CA ALA A 9 1.02 5.39 -8.47
C ALA A 9 2.17 4.96 -7.54
N ALA A 10 3.40 5.41 -7.81
CA ALA A 10 4.54 5.16 -6.94
C ALA A 10 4.36 5.79 -5.54
N GLY A 11 3.79 7.00 -5.47
CA GLY A 11 3.45 7.65 -4.21
C GLY A 11 2.42 6.84 -3.40
N TYR A 12 1.42 6.26 -4.08
CA TYR A 12 0.46 5.37 -3.44
C TYR A 12 1.08 4.07 -2.97
N PHE A 13 2.05 3.49 -3.68
CA PHE A 13 2.78 2.32 -3.19
C PHE A 13 3.45 2.58 -1.84
N TYR A 14 4.10 3.73 -1.69
CA TYR A 14 4.68 4.14 -0.41
C TYR A 14 3.62 4.36 0.67
N LEU A 15 2.49 4.95 0.31
CA LEU A 15 1.37 5.13 1.22
C LEU A 15 0.78 3.78 1.68
N PHE A 16 0.64 2.81 0.78
CA PHE A 16 0.16 1.47 1.11
C PHE A 16 1.17 0.67 1.93
N ALA A 17 2.47 0.86 1.70
CA ALA A 17 3.50 0.32 2.58
C ALA A 17 3.36 0.87 4.01
N SER A 18 3.09 2.17 4.15
CA SER A 18 2.80 2.76 5.47
C SER A 18 1.51 2.22 6.09
N ILE A 19 0.44 2.04 5.30
CA ILE A 19 -0.81 1.39 5.75
C ILE A 19 -0.52 -0.03 6.25
N SER A 20 0.24 -0.81 5.48
CA SER A 20 0.64 -2.16 5.87
C SER A 20 1.32 -2.16 7.22
N SER A 21 2.34 -1.32 7.41
CA SER A 21 3.05 -1.22 8.70
C SER A 21 2.13 -0.79 9.84
N LEU A 22 1.25 0.20 9.63
CA LEU A 22 0.27 0.64 10.64
C LEU A 22 -0.68 -0.49 11.06
N VAL A 23 -1.19 -1.24 10.09
CA VAL A 23 -2.05 -2.40 10.34
C VAL A 23 -1.29 -3.47 11.12
N THR A 24 -0.02 -3.72 10.77
CA THR A 24 0.86 -4.64 11.52
C THR A 24 1.09 -4.17 12.95
N PHE A 25 1.33 -2.88 13.20
CA PHE A 25 1.45 -2.31 14.55
C PHE A 25 0.16 -2.51 15.35
N TYR A 26 -1.00 -2.21 14.75
CA TYR A 26 -2.29 -2.40 15.40
C TYR A 26 -2.50 -3.85 15.80
N TRP A 27 -2.18 -4.81 14.93
CA TRP A 27 -2.39 -6.22 15.24
C TRP A 27 -1.51 -6.75 16.34
N VAL A 28 -0.24 -6.38 16.32
CA VAL A 28 0.67 -6.85 17.35
C VAL A 28 0.34 -6.20 18.70
N TYR A 29 -0.15 -4.96 18.70
CA TYR A 29 -0.70 -4.34 19.91
C TYR A 29 -1.99 -5.05 20.38
N ALA A 30 -2.95 -5.25 19.49
CA ALA A 30 -4.27 -5.85 19.81
C ALA A 30 -4.19 -7.33 20.22
N SER A 31 -3.17 -8.05 19.76
CA SER A 31 -2.92 -9.46 20.13
C SER A 31 -2.02 -9.62 21.36
N GLU A 32 -1.56 -8.51 21.96
CA GLU A 32 -0.61 -8.49 23.09
C GLU A 32 0.74 -9.17 22.80
N GLN A 33 1.09 -9.39 21.51
CA GLN A 33 2.29 -10.11 21.09
C GLN A 33 3.53 -9.22 20.88
N VAL A 34 3.47 -7.93 21.23
CA VAL A 34 4.55 -6.93 20.99
C VAL A 34 5.93 -7.39 21.46
N ARG A 35 5.99 -8.17 22.55
CA ARG A 35 7.25 -8.66 23.13
C ARG A 35 7.74 -9.98 22.54
N ALA A 36 6.93 -10.69 21.77
CA ALA A 36 7.21 -12.05 21.30
C ALA A 36 7.20 -12.21 19.76
N ALA A 37 6.78 -11.19 19.02
CA ALA A 37 6.70 -11.22 17.55
C ALA A 37 7.93 -10.54 16.92
N PRO A 38 8.99 -11.28 16.52
CA PRO A 38 10.07 -10.72 15.72
C PRO A 38 9.56 -10.34 14.31
N LEU A 39 9.97 -9.18 13.82
CA LEU A 39 9.66 -8.72 12.46
C LEU A 39 10.67 -9.23 11.43
N TYR A 40 11.94 -9.39 11.86
CA TYR A 40 13.03 -9.85 11.02
C TYR A 40 13.51 -11.23 11.53
N PRO A 41 13.18 -12.33 10.84
CA PRO A 41 13.63 -13.66 11.22
C PRO A 41 15.16 -13.74 11.29
N GLY A 42 15.66 -14.33 12.36
CA GLY A 42 17.11 -14.51 12.54
C GLY A 42 17.88 -13.25 12.89
N SER A 43 17.23 -12.08 13.00
CA SER A 43 17.91 -10.85 13.40
C SER A 43 18.35 -10.93 14.86
N THR A 44 19.59 -10.51 15.12
CA THR A 44 20.16 -10.36 16.47
C THR A 44 19.70 -9.07 17.15
N MET A 45 18.95 -8.21 16.45
CA MET A 45 18.44 -6.95 16.98
C MET A 45 17.31 -7.19 17.99
N PRO A 46 17.28 -6.47 19.15
CA PRO A 46 16.18 -6.57 20.09
C PRO A 46 14.82 -6.27 19.43
N ILE A 47 13.78 -7.01 19.80
CA ILE A 47 12.43 -6.90 19.20
C ILE A 47 11.93 -5.45 19.21
N THR A 48 12.11 -4.72 20.32
CA THR A 48 11.72 -3.30 20.44
C THR A 48 12.37 -2.42 19.39
N TRP A 49 13.64 -2.66 19.08
CA TRP A 49 14.37 -1.92 18.06
C TRP A 49 13.91 -2.29 16.63
N GLN A 50 13.51 -3.53 16.40
CA GLN A 50 12.92 -3.94 15.11
C GLN A 50 11.61 -3.17 14.85
N TRP A 51 10.76 -3.03 15.88
CA TRP A 51 9.53 -2.25 15.80
C TRP A 51 9.79 -0.75 15.63
N ALA A 52 10.75 -0.19 16.38
CA ALA A 52 11.14 1.21 16.22
C ALA A 52 11.65 1.49 14.79
N LEU A 53 12.46 0.58 14.22
CA LEU A 53 12.95 0.68 12.86
C LEU A 53 11.81 0.62 11.83
N ASN A 54 10.85 -0.30 11.99
CA ASN A 54 9.67 -0.35 11.13
C ASN A 54 8.85 0.95 11.20
N GLY A 55 8.74 1.56 12.39
CA GLY A 55 8.12 2.87 12.59
C GLY A 55 8.86 3.98 11.85
N ALA A 56 10.19 4.03 11.96
CA ALA A 56 11.02 4.98 11.23
C ALA A 56 10.88 4.81 9.71
N CYS A 57 10.91 3.57 9.20
CA CYS A 57 10.67 3.26 7.79
C CYS A 57 9.28 3.71 7.33
N THR A 58 8.26 3.57 8.19
CA THR A 58 6.89 4.04 7.91
C THR A 58 6.85 5.55 7.70
N LEU A 59 7.58 6.33 8.52
CA LEU A 59 7.68 7.78 8.37
C LEU A 59 8.42 8.18 7.08
N VAL A 60 9.52 7.50 6.75
CA VAL A 60 10.26 7.74 5.50
C VAL A 60 9.38 7.44 4.28
N ASN A 61 8.59 6.37 4.32
CA ASN A 61 7.62 6.05 3.26
C ASN A 61 6.58 7.17 3.10
N LEU A 62 6.04 7.73 4.19
CA LEU A 62 5.11 8.86 4.11
C LEU A 62 5.75 10.11 3.50
N ILE A 63 7.01 10.39 3.82
CA ILE A 63 7.77 11.49 3.22
C ILE A 63 7.94 11.27 1.70
N CYS A 64 8.31 10.06 1.28
CA CYS A 64 8.44 9.70 -0.14
C CYS A 64 7.10 9.80 -0.87
N ALA A 65 6.02 9.29 -0.26
CA ALA A 65 4.66 9.40 -0.79
C ALA A 65 4.25 10.87 -0.98
N ALA A 66 4.44 11.71 0.04
CA ALA A 66 4.12 13.13 -0.02
C ALA A 66 4.97 13.85 -1.09
N ALA A 67 6.27 13.55 -1.18
CA ALA A 67 7.16 14.14 -2.17
C ALA A 67 6.72 13.80 -3.60
N LEU A 68 6.35 12.54 -3.84
CA LEU A 68 5.87 12.07 -5.15
C LEU A 68 4.51 12.64 -5.52
N LEU A 69 3.52 12.57 -4.62
CA LEU A 69 2.16 13.09 -4.86
C LEU A 69 2.14 14.61 -5.04
N GLN A 70 3.07 15.33 -4.39
CA GLN A 70 3.24 16.78 -4.59
C GLN A 70 4.18 17.11 -5.76
N ARG A 71 4.68 16.12 -6.49
CA ARG A 71 5.62 16.28 -7.63
C ARG A 71 6.84 17.13 -7.28
N ARG A 72 7.42 16.92 -6.10
CA ARG A 72 8.64 17.62 -5.66
C ARG A 72 9.84 17.21 -6.52
N SER A 73 10.71 18.16 -6.83
CA SER A 73 11.92 17.94 -7.65
C SER A 73 12.88 16.90 -7.05
N TRP A 74 12.99 16.87 -5.73
CA TRP A 74 13.86 15.94 -5.00
C TRP A 74 13.24 14.55 -4.75
N ALA A 75 11.99 14.30 -5.19
CA ALA A 75 11.28 13.06 -4.88
C ALA A 75 12.03 11.80 -5.39
N LYS A 76 12.65 11.87 -6.59
CA LYS A 76 13.45 10.74 -7.11
C LYS A 76 14.66 10.44 -6.23
N ALA A 77 15.34 11.48 -5.76
CA ALA A 77 16.51 11.33 -4.91
C ALA A 77 16.13 10.73 -3.54
N ALA A 78 15.02 11.17 -2.95
CA ALA A 78 14.53 10.60 -1.69
C ALA A 78 14.15 9.12 -1.82
N VAL A 79 13.44 8.74 -2.90
CA VAL A 79 13.09 7.35 -3.18
C VAL A 79 14.34 6.48 -3.37
N LEU A 80 15.33 6.99 -4.12
CA LEU A 80 16.60 6.28 -4.30
C LEU A 80 17.35 6.12 -2.97
N ALA A 81 17.45 7.18 -2.17
CA ALA A 81 18.09 7.14 -0.86
C ALA A 81 17.39 6.16 0.09
N GLN A 82 16.06 6.12 0.07
CA GLN A 82 15.27 5.16 0.85
C GLN A 82 15.55 3.72 0.42
N LEU A 83 15.64 3.44 -0.88
CA LEU A 83 15.96 2.10 -1.38
C LEU A 83 17.38 1.67 -0.97
N VAL A 84 18.37 2.57 -1.09
CA VAL A 84 19.76 2.31 -0.67
C VAL A 84 19.82 2.06 0.83
N ALA A 85 19.15 2.89 1.64
CA ALA A 85 19.09 2.70 3.08
C ALA A 85 18.42 1.36 3.46
N ALA A 86 17.33 1.00 2.79
CA ALA A 86 16.66 -0.29 3.01
C ALA A 86 17.56 -1.47 2.64
N ALA A 87 18.28 -1.40 1.51
CA ALA A 87 19.23 -2.43 1.10
C ALA A 87 20.39 -2.58 2.09
N LEU A 88 20.94 -1.47 2.58
CA LEU A 88 21.97 -1.49 3.62
C LEU A 88 21.44 -2.10 4.92
N LEU A 89 20.24 -1.73 5.35
CA LEU A 89 19.60 -2.31 6.53
C LEU A 89 19.42 -3.82 6.39
N ILE A 90 18.94 -4.30 5.24
CA ILE A 90 18.83 -5.74 4.97
C ILE A 90 20.21 -6.39 5.04
N TRP A 91 21.23 -5.82 4.41
CA TRP A 91 22.59 -6.38 4.41
C TRP A 91 23.19 -6.51 5.81
N PHE A 92 22.95 -5.53 6.70
CA PHE A 92 23.51 -5.53 8.05
C PHE A 92 22.66 -6.32 9.07
N LEU A 93 21.35 -6.46 8.85
CA LEU A 93 20.42 -7.04 9.82
C LEU A 93 19.90 -8.43 9.44
N SER A 94 20.02 -8.82 8.16
CA SER A 94 19.55 -10.12 7.69
C SER A 94 20.59 -11.20 7.95
N THR A 95 20.17 -12.24 8.66
CA THR A 95 20.78 -13.58 8.61
C THR A 95 19.90 -14.54 7.80
N GLY A 96 18.96 -13.98 7.04
CA GLY A 96 17.95 -14.69 6.27
C GLY A 96 18.51 -15.35 5.00
N LYS A 97 17.62 -16.05 4.30
CA LYS A 97 17.96 -16.66 3.00
C LYS A 97 18.05 -15.57 1.93
N LEU A 98 19.14 -15.56 1.18
CA LEU A 98 19.39 -14.64 0.04
C LEU A 98 18.19 -14.46 -0.90
N VAL A 99 17.41 -15.53 -1.13
CA VAL A 99 16.22 -15.49 -1.98
C VAL A 99 15.15 -14.55 -1.43
N VAL A 100 14.93 -14.53 -0.11
CA VAL A 100 13.94 -13.65 0.54
C VAL A 100 14.41 -12.20 0.49
N ASP A 101 15.69 -11.97 0.73
CA ASP A 101 16.28 -10.63 0.71
C ASP A 101 16.29 -10.03 -0.71
N ALA A 102 16.66 -10.83 -1.72
CA ALA A 102 16.61 -10.43 -3.12
C ALA A 102 15.17 -10.14 -3.56
N TRP A 103 14.21 -10.95 -3.11
CA TRP A 103 12.79 -10.72 -3.39
C TRP A 103 12.26 -9.43 -2.75
N TRP A 104 12.61 -9.18 -1.48
CA TRP A 104 12.28 -7.93 -0.80
C TRP A 104 12.87 -6.70 -1.49
N MET A 105 14.12 -6.78 -1.94
CA MET A 105 14.75 -5.70 -2.72
C MET A 105 14.05 -5.49 -4.06
N PHE A 106 13.64 -6.56 -4.75
CA PHE A 106 12.90 -6.46 -6.00
C PHE A 106 11.56 -5.72 -5.81
N ILE A 107 10.77 -6.10 -4.80
CA ILE A 107 9.50 -5.43 -4.49
C ILE A 107 9.73 -3.96 -4.13
N SER A 108 10.74 -3.68 -3.30
CA SER A 108 11.08 -2.32 -2.87
C SER A 108 11.53 -1.43 -4.03
N ALA A 109 12.07 -2.01 -5.10
CA ALA A 109 12.48 -1.30 -6.31
C ALA A 109 11.32 -0.95 -7.25
N VAL A 110 10.13 -1.54 -7.10
CA VAL A 110 8.99 -1.30 -8.00
C VAL A 110 8.61 0.19 -8.11
N PRO A 111 8.46 0.96 -7.01
CA PRO A 111 8.19 2.41 -7.10
C PRO A 111 9.30 3.17 -7.81
N LEU A 112 10.57 2.79 -7.62
CA LEU A 112 11.70 3.38 -8.32
C LEU A 112 11.63 3.13 -9.83
N LEU A 113 11.33 1.89 -10.24
CA LEU A 113 11.17 1.53 -11.66
C LEU A 113 10.03 2.31 -12.33
N MET A 114 8.95 2.60 -11.59
CA MET A 114 7.85 3.44 -12.08
C MET A 114 8.32 4.89 -12.35
N ILE A 115 9.03 5.51 -11.40
CA ILE A 115 9.45 6.92 -11.52
C ILE A 115 10.66 7.11 -12.44
N CYS A 116 11.48 6.09 -12.68
CA CYS A 116 12.54 6.14 -13.68
C CYS A 116 11.98 6.20 -15.10
N ARG A 117 10.79 5.64 -15.33
CA ARG A 117 10.11 5.63 -16.64
C ARG A 117 9.28 6.89 -16.94
N ALA A 118 9.18 7.82 -15.98
CA ALA A 118 8.39 9.04 -16.10
C ALA A 118 9.15 10.30 -15.64
N PRO A 119 9.03 11.43 -16.36
CA PRO A 119 9.46 12.71 -15.83
C PRO A 119 8.53 13.13 -14.68
N ILE A 120 9.10 13.67 -13.59
CA ILE A 120 8.32 14.34 -12.54
C ILE A 120 8.16 15.79 -12.98
N ILE A 121 7.02 16.08 -13.60
CA ILE A 121 6.67 17.43 -14.04
C ILE A 121 5.90 18.10 -12.90
N ALA A 122 6.30 19.31 -12.53
CA ALA A 122 5.61 20.10 -11.52
C ALA A 122 4.17 20.37 -11.97
N ILE A 123 3.20 20.14 -11.08
CA ILE A 123 1.80 20.49 -11.35
C ILE A 123 1.71 22.03 -11.31
N PRO A 124 1.23 22.70 -12.38
CA PRO A 124 1.06 24.14 -12.36
C PRO A 124 0.13 24.52 -11.19
N GLN A 125 0.63 25.39 -10.31
CA GLN A 125 -0.13 25.86 -9.16
C GLN A 125 -1.27 26.77 -9.62
N ARG A 126 -2.41 26.17 -10.01
CA ARG A 126 -3.64 26.93 -10.15
C ARG A 126 -4.06 27.42 -8.77
N ARG A 127 -4.35 28.72 -8.65
CA ARG A 127 -4.97 29.29 -7.44
C ARG A 127 -6.33 28.61 -7.24
N ILE A 128 -6.36 27.66 -6.32
CA ILE A 128 -7.57 27.01 -5.81
C ILE A 128 -8.08 27.79 -4.61
N SER A 129 -9.41 27.89 -4.47
CA SER A 129 -10.00 28.54 -3.30
C SER A 129 -9.70 27.74 -2.02
N ARG A 130 -9.78 28.41 -0.85
CA ARG A 130 -9.58 27.74 0.44
C ARG A 130 -10.59 26.60 0.64
N SER A 131 -11.84 26.78 0.23
CA SER A 131 -12.87 25.74 0.34
C SER A 131 -12.56 24.53 -0.56
N GLN A 132 -12.11 24.75 -1.79
CA GLN A 132 -11.70 23.67 -2.70
C GLN A 132 -10.48 22.91 -2.15
N ARG A 133 -9.51 23.60 -1.54
CA ARG A 133 -8.37 22.96 -0.90
C ARG A 133 -8.80 22.07 0.26
N VAL A 134 -9.67 22.56 1.14
CA VAL A 134 -10.20 21.78 2.27
C VAL A 134 -10.98 20.57 1.77
N GLY A 135 -11.85 20.76 0.77
CA GLY A 135 -12.61 19.66 0.15
C GLY A 135 -11.73 18.57 -0.44
N ARG A 136 -10.64 18.95 -1.13
CA ARG A 136 -9.65 17.99 -1.66
C ARG A 136 -8.91 17.22 -0.57
N ILE A 137 -8.49 17.89 0.50
CA ILE A 137 -7.81 17.24 1.63
C ILE A 137 -8.77 16.27 2.33
N ALA A 138 -10.00 16.69 2.61
CA ALA A 138 -11.01 15.85 3.23
C ALA A 138 -11.38 14.65 2.35
N GLY A 139 -11.60 14.88 1.05
CA GLY A 139 -11.88 13.82 0.07
C GLY A 139 -10.72 12.82 -0.02
N PHE A 140 -9.48 13.30 -0.06
CA PHE A 140 -8.30 12.43 -0.05
C PHE A 140 -8.17 11.63 1.26
N GLY A 141 -8.42 12.26 2.41
CA GLY A 141 -8.47 11.55 3.70
C GLY A 141 -9.47 10.41 3.69
N ILE A 142 -10.66 10.62 3.12
CA ILE A 142 -11.69 9.59 2.97
C ILE A 142 -11.22 8.48 2.02
N TYR A 143 -10.51 8.80 0.94
CA TYR A 143 -9.93 7.78 0.05
C TYR A 143 -8.92 6.91 0.78
N ILE A 144 -8.08 7.51 1.63
CA ILE A 144 -7.12 6.77 2.45
C ILE A 144 -7.84 5.85 3.45
N CYS A 145 -8.88 6.35 4.13
CA CYS A 145 -9.70 5.53 5.04
C CYS A 145 -10.37 4.36 4.31
N ALA A 146 -10.95 4.61 3.14
CA ALA A 146 -11.53 3.55 2.30
C ALA A 146 -10.46 2.52 1.89
N THR A 147 -9.27 2.98 1.52
CA THR A 147 -8.18 2.09 1.10
C THR A 147 -7.62 1.28 2.25
N LEU A 148 -7.56 1.85 3.45
CA LEU A 148 -7.23 1.11 4.68
C LEU A 148 -8.24 -0.02 4.93
N ALA A 149 -9.53 0.26 4.80
CA ALA A 149 -10.56 -0.77 4.92
C ALA A 149 -10.39 -1.87 3.85
N MET A 150 -10.17 -1.49 2.58
CA MET A 150 -9.88 -2.44 1.51
C MET A 150 -8.63 -3.28 1.80
N TYR A 151 -7.56 -2.66 2.31
CA TYR A 151 -6.32 -3.35 2.69
C TYR A 151 -6.60 -4.44 3.71
N VAL A 152 -7.27 -4.09 4.82
CA VAL A 152 -7.60 -5.04 5.88
C VAL A 152 -8.48 -6.16 5.35
N THR A 153 -9.50 -5.84 4.54
CA THR A 153 -10.39 -6.85 3.94
C THR A 153 -9.63 -7.83 3.04
N VAL A 154 -8.81 -7.33 2.11
CA VAL A 154 -8.08 -8.18 1.16
C VAL A 154 -6.99 -8.99 1.86
N ALA A 155 -6.27 -8.38 2.81
CA ALA A 155 -5.25 -9.08 3.60
C ALA A 155 -5.87 -10.21 4.43
N SER A 156 -7.00 -9.95 5.10
CA SER A 156 -7.70 -10.96 5.92
C SER A 156 -8.30 -12.08 5.05
N LEU A 157 -8.82 -11.74 3.87
CA LEU A 157 -9.29 -12.74 2.91
C LEU A 157 -8.14 -13.62 2.43
N PHE A 158 -6.97 -13.02 2.15
CA PHE A 158 -5.81 -13.75 1.65
C PHE A 158 -5.22 -14.70 2.69
N SER A 159 -5.00 -14.25 3.92
CA SER A 159 -4.39 -15.08 4.98
C SER A 159 -5.39 -15.98 5.72
N GLY A 160 -6.69 -15.85 5.45
CA GLY A 160 -7.75 -16.63 6.10
C GLY A 160 -7.89 -16.35 7.60
N THR A 161 -7.10 -15.42 8.15
CA THR A 161 -7.10 -15.07 9.56
C THR A 161 -7.96 -13.86 9.79
N SER A 162 -8.79 -13.96 10.81
CA SER A 162 -9.46 -12.79 11.35
C SER A 162 -8.43 -11.74 11.79
N PRO A 163 -8.74 -10.45 11.60
CA PRO A 163 -7.94 -9.37 12.14
C PRO A 163 -7.67 -9.55 13.65
N THR A 164 -8.68 -9.78 14.50
CA THR A 164 -8.52 -10.12 15.93
C THR A 164 -8.86 -11.59 16.22
N ALA A 165 -8.33 -12.16 17.32
CA ALA A 165 -8.78 -13.46 17.83
C ALA A 165 -10.31 -13.55 18.11
N THR A 166 -10.97 -12.40 18.21
CA THR A 166 -12.41 -12.25 18.52
C THR A 166 -13.30 -12.02 17.30
N SER A 167 -12.75 -11.73 16.13
CA SER A 167 -13.56 -11.53 14.92
C SER A 167 -13.63 -12.81 14.08
N PRO A 168 -14.73 -13.05 13.33
CA PRO A 168 -14.80 -14.19 12.43
C PRO A 168 -13.82 -14.03 11.26
N ALA A 169 -13.32 -15.14 10.73
CA ALA A 169 -12.47 -15.16 9.54
C ALA A 169 -13.20 -14.53 8.34
N MET A 170 -12.45 -13.82 7.49
CA MET A 170 -13.03 -13.13 6.33
C MET A 170 -13.46 -14.15 5.26
N THR A 171 -14.74 -14.14 4.91
CA THR A 171 -15.29 -14.94 3.81
C THR A 171 -15.35 -14.14 2.51
N SER A 172 -15.46 -14.82 1.36
CA SER A 172 -15.61 -14.16 0.05
C SER A 172 -16.82 -13.20 0.01
N SER A 173 -17.96 -13.60 0.59
CA SER A 173 -19.17 -12.77 0.66
C SER A 173 -18.98 -11.57 1.59
N GLY A 174 -18.37 -11.78 2.75
CA GLY A 174 -18.02 -10.70 3.68
C GLY A 174 -17.07 -9.68 3.03
N ALA A 175 -16.08 -10.17 2.28
CA ALA A 175 -15.14 -9.32 1.57
C ALA A 175 -15.84 -8.45 0.51
N ILE A 176 -16.77 -9.01 -0.26
CA ILE A 176 -17.56 -8.24 -1.24
C ILE A 176 -18.35 -7.12 -0.56
N VAL A 177 -19.00 -7.40 0.57
CA VAL A 177 -19.75 -6.38 1.34
C VAL A 177 -18.83 -5.29 1.84
N CYS A 178 -17.72 -5.65 2.49
CA CYS A 178 -16.75 -4.68 3.01
C CYS A 178 -16.14 -3.82 1.89
N LEU A 179 -15.82 -4.41 0.74
CA LEU A 179 -15.30 -3.68 -0.42
C LEU A 179 -16.37 -2.77 -1.04
N GLY A 180 -17.62 -3.23 -1.14
CA GLY A 180 -18.74 -2.41 -1.60
C GLY A 180 -18.91 -1.17 -0.72
N MET A 181 -18.85 -1.34 0.60
CA MET A 181 -18.88 -0.24 1.56
C MET A 181 -17.67 0.68 1.42
N ALA A 182 -16.46 0.13 1.28
CA ALA A 182 -15.26 0.94 1.08
C ALA A 182 -15.32 1.76 -0.23
N LEU A 183 -15.84 1.17 -1.31
CA LEU A 183 -16.08 1.87 -2.57
C LEU A 183 -17.16 2.96 -2.42
N ALA A 184 -18.22 2.72 -1.63
CA ALA A 184 -19.22 3.74 -1.33
C ALA A 184 -18.64 4.90 -0.50
N VAL A 185 -17.76 4.61 0.46
CA VAL A 185 -17.01 5.62 1.23
C VAL A 185 -16.10 6.42 0.30
N MET A 186 -15.37 5.76 -0.60
CA MET A 186 -14.55 6.44 -1.61
C MET A 186 -15.41 7.30 -2.54
N TRP A 187 -16.60 6.84 -2.92
CA TRP A 187 -17.55 7.64 -3.68
C TRP A 187 -18.00 8.89 -2.90
N PHE A 188 -18.30 8.78 -1.61
CA PHE A 188 -18.60 9.93 -0.75
C PHE A 188 -17.42 10.92 -0.69
N GLY A 189 -16.18 10.43 -0.60
CA GLY A 189 -14.98 11.27 -0.67
C GLY A 189 -14.86 12.05 -2.00
N SER A 190 -15.35 11.48 -3.11
CA SER A 190 -15.37 12.16 -4.41
C SER A 190 -16.32 13.35 -4.44
N LEU A 191 -17.41 13.30 -3.65
CA LEU A 191 -18.37 14.39 -3.53
C LEU A 191 -17.75 15.60 -2.83
N LEU A 192 -16.93 15.37 -1.79
CA LEU A 192 -16.21 16.45 -1.08
C LEU A 192 -15.11 17.10 -1.93
N TRP A 193 -14.57 16.36 -2.91
CA TRP A 193 -13.48 16.83 -3.77
C TRP A 193 -13.91 17.97 -4.72
N GLY A 194 -15.19 18.01 -5.10
CA GLY A 194 -15.79 19.03 -5.97
C GLY A 194 -15.49 18.89 -7.47
N ASP A 195 -14.28 18.47 -7.84
CA ASP A 195 -13.88 18.18 -9.23
C ASP A 195 -14.02 16.68 -9.52
N LYS A 196 -15.10 16.31 -10.22
CA LYS A 196 -15.47 14.91 -10.46
C LYS A 196 -14.44 14.17 -11.31
N ASP A 197 -13.82 14.83 -12.29
CA ASP A 197 -12.90 14.16 -13.22
C ASP A 197 -11.55 13.92 -12.58
N LEU A 198 -11.05 14.91 -11.83
CA LEU A 198 -9.85 14.77 -11.02
C LEU A 198 -10.03 13.72 -9.92
N ALA A 199 -11.18 13.72 -9.24
CA ALA A 199 -11.50 12.72 -8.21
C ALA A 199 -11.54 11.29 -8.79
N ARG A 200 -12.15 11.12 -9.98
CA ARG A 200 -12.16 9.83 -10.70
C ARG A 200 -10.76 9.38 -11.12
N GLU A 201 -9.94 10.30 -11.61
CA GLU A 201 -8.55 9.99 -11.98
C GLU A 201 -7.76 9.53 -10.76
N VAL A 202 -7.80 10.29 -9.66
CA VAL A 202 -7.14 9.94 -8.40
C VAL A 202 -7.63 8.60 -7.86
N ALA A 203 -8.94 8.38 -7.79
CA ALA A 203 -9.51 7.10 -7.36
C ALA A 203 -9.07 5.95 -8.27
N GLY A 204 -9.06 6.17 -9.58
CA GLY A 204 -8.66 5.16 -10.56
C GLY A 204 -7.19 4.76 -10.44
N VAL A 205 -6.28 5.74 -10.33
CA VAL A 205 -4.84 5.47 -10.12
C VAL A 205 -4.62 4.81 -8.76
N LEU A 206 -5.31 5.27 -7.72
CA LEU A 206 -5.23 4.70 -6.37
C LEU A 206 -5.69 3.24 -6.34
N LEU A 207 -6.82 2.89 -6.94
CA LEU A 207 -7.34 1.52 -6.99
C LEU A 207 -6.44 0.59 -7.81
N THR A 208 -5.93 1.08 -8.94
CA THR A 208 -5.01 0.30 -9.79
C THR A 208 -3.68 0.05 -9.07
N ALA A 209 -3.15 1.07 -8.41
CA ALA A 209 -1.94 0.95 -7.59
C ALA A 209 -2.18 0.02 -6.40
N PHE A 210 -3.35 0.11 -5.74
CA PHE A 210 -3.72 -0.74 -4.61
C PHE A 210 -3.77 -2.21 -5.00
N ALA A 211 -4.46 -2.54 -6.10
CA ALA A 211 -4.54 -3.91 -6.59
C ALA A 211 -3.15 -4.48 -6.92
N SER A 212 -2.30 -3.68 -7.56
CA SER A 212 -0.92 -4.06 -7.90
C SER A 212 -0.05 -4.25 -6.65
N PHE A 213 -0.15 -3.34 -5.70
CA PHE A 213 0.57 -3.41 -4.43
C PHE A 213 0.14 -4.63 -3.61
N MET A 214 -1.16 -4.87 -3.48
CA MET A 214 -1.69 -6.03 -2.76
C MET A 214 -1.26 -7.34 -3.39
N LEU A 215 -1.26 -7.44 -4.73
CA LEU A 215 -0.75 -8.62 -5.41
C LEU A 215 0.72 -8.89 -5.02
N LEU A 216 1.57 -7.86 -5.06
CA LEU A 216 2.98 -8.00 -4.67
C LEU A 216 3.11 -8.39 -3.20
N GLN A 217 2.30 -7.82 -2.30
CA GLN A 217 2.32 -8.17 -0.88
C GLN A 217 1.83 -9.61 -0.63
N CYS A 218 0.79 -10.06 -1.33
CA CYS A 218 0.32 -11.45 -1.26
C CYS A 218 1.42 -12.43 -1.72
N VAL A 219 2.10 -12.11 -2.83
CA VAL A 219 3.22 -12.94 -3.32
C VAL A 219 4.38 -12.90 -2.32
N ASN A 220 4.71 -11.73 -1.76
CA ASN A 220 5.74 -11.59 -0.74
C ASN A 220 5.47 -12.46 0.49
N ALA A 221 4.26 -12.35 1.05
CA ALA A 221 3.84 -13.15 2.20
C ALA A 221 3.87 -14.65 1.89
N PHE A 222 3.42 -15.05 0.69
CA PHE A 222 3.48 -16.45 0.25
C PHE A 222 4.91 -16.96 0.15
N VAL A 223 5.80 -16.24 -0.55
CA VAL A 223 7.22 -16.62 -0.71
C VAL A 223 7.88 -16.71 0.65
N TYR A 224 7.69 -15.70 1.51
CA TYR A 224 8.23 -15.66 2.86
C TYR A 224 7.79 -16.88 3.69
N VAL A 225 6.49 -17.17 3.76
CA VAL A 225 6.00 -18.32 4.54
C VAL A 225 6.47 -19.66 3.95
N ARG A 226 6.51 -19.80 2.62
CA ARG A 226 7.00 -21.04 1.99
C ARG A 226 8.48 -21.28 2.21
N VAL A 227 9.28 -20.21 2.29
CA VAL A 227 10.73 -20.31 2.47
C VAL A 227 11.11 -20.47 3.95
N SER A 228 10.39 -19.81 4.86
CA SER A 228 10.68 -19.78 6.30
C SER A 228 9.90 -20.83 7.10
N HIS A 229 8.70 -21.22 6.66
CA HIS A 229 7.79 -22.15 7.35
C HIS A 229 7.12 -23.15 6.37
N PRO A 230 7.89 -23.96 5.63
CA PRO A 230 7.38 -24.84 4.57
C PRO A 230 6.35 -25.87 5.05
N GLN A 231 6.36 -26.22 6.35
CA GLN A 231 5.44 -27.15 6.99
C GLN A 231 3.99 -26.67 7.03
N VAL A 232 3.73 -25.36 6.91
CA VAL A 232 2.37 -24.81 6.99
C VAL A 232 1.71 -24.89 5.60
N ARG A 233 0.67 -25.72 5.46
CA ARG A 233 -0.11 -25.89 4.21
C ARG A 233 -1.49 -25.24 4.36
N GLY A 234 -2.04 -24.76 3.24
CA GLY A 234 -3.42 -24.28 3.17
C GLY A 234 -3.70 -22.93 3.82
N LEU A 235 -2.68 -22.12 4.11
CA LEU A 235 -2.83 -20.84 4.82
C LEU A 235 -3.33 -19.69 3.94
N PHE A 236 -3.25 -19.82 2.61
CA PHE A 236 -3.52 -18.72 1.68
C PHE A 236 -4.67 -19.03 0.72
N HIS A 237 -5.59 -18.09 0.57
CA HIS A 237 -6.76 -18.20 -0.29
C HIS A 237 -6.59 -17.38 -1.58
N TRP A 238 -5.79 -17.88 -2.52
CA TRP A 238 -5.46 -17.17 -3.75
C TRP A 238 -6.65 -16.88 -4.66
N ASP A 239 -7.54 -17.86 -4.88
CA ASP A 239 -8.65 -17.72 -5.83
C ASP A 239 -9.58 -16.53 -5.51
N PRO A 240 -10.16 -16.42 -4.29
CA PRO A 240 -11.03 -15.30 -3.98
C PRO A 240 -10.27 -13.97 -3.90
N THR A 241 -9.03 -13.97 -3.42
CA THR A 241 -8.19 -12.77 -3.39
C THR A 241 -7.91 -12.25 -4.80
N MET A 242 -7.52 -13.12 -5.74
CA MET A 242 -7.22 -12.74 -7.12
C MET A 242 -8.44 -12.19 -7.84
N GLN A 243 -9.62 -12.81 -7.66
CA GLN A 243 -10.87 -12.30 -8.23
C GLN A 243 -11.14 -10.86 -7.78
N ILE A 244 -10.98 -10.58 -6.48
CA ILE A 244 -11.16 -9.23 -5.93
C ILE A 244 -10.12 -8.25 -6.49
N LEU A 245 -8.85 -8.63 -6.54
CA LEU A 245 -7.79 -7.78 -7.06
C LEU A 245 -8.03 -7.42 -8.53
N VAL A 246 -8.49 -8.38 -9.33
CA VAL A 246 -8.87 -8.16 -10.73
C VAL A 246 -10.06 -7.19 -10.83
N ILE A 247 -11.10 -7.37 -10.01
CA ILE A 247 -12.25 -6.44 -9.98
C ILE A 247 -11.79 -5.02 -9.65
N LEU A 248 -10.97 -4.84 -8.61
CA LEU A 248 -10.45 -3.53 -8.22
C LEU A 248 -9.59 -2.90 -9.32
N ALA A 249 -8.75 -3.70 -10.00
CA ALA A 249 -7.96 -3.24 -11.13
C ALA A 249 -8.84 -2.80 -12.32
N ILE A 250 -9.87 -3.58 -12.67
CA ILE A 250 -10.81 -3.23 -13.75
C ILE A 250 -11.55 -1.93 -13.42
N ILE A 251 -12.05 -1.78 -12.19
CA ILE A 251 -12.70 -0.55 -11.74
C ILE A 251 -11.71 0.61 -11.83
N GLY A 252 -10.48 0.44 -11.35
CA GLY A 252 -9.42 1.44 -11.41
C GLY A 252 -9.14 1.92 -12.83
N PHE A 253 -8.86 0.99 -13.75
CA PHE A 253 -8.63 1.30 -15.17
C PHE A 253 -9.82 1.98 -15.83
N THR A 254 -11.05 1.54 -15.52
CA THR A 254 -12.27 2.13 -16.06
C THR A 254 -12.44 3.58 -15.62
N LEU A 255 -12.15 3.89 -14.35
CA LEU A 255 -12.24 5.25 -13.81
C LEU A 255 -11.19 6.18 -14.45
N VAL A 256 -9.95 5.70 -14.62
CA VAL A 256 -8.90 6.46 -15.33
C VAL A 256 -9.29 6.70 -16.78
N GLY A 257 -9.80 5.69 -17.49
CA GLY A 257 -10.25 5.82 -18.87
C GLY A 257 -11.39 6.83 -19.03
N LYS A 258 -12.40 6.77 -18.16
CA LYS A 258 -13.54 7.70 -18.18
C LYS A 258 -13.18 9.15 -17.86
N SER A 259 -12.17 9.38 -17.02
CA SER A 259 -11.69 10.75 -16.73
C SER A 259 -11.05 11.43 -17.96
N ARG A 260 -10.58 10.63 -18.94
CA ARG A 260 -9.74 11.11 -20.05
C ARG A 260 -10.43 11.25 -21.39
N ASN A 261 -11.58 10.60 -21.60
CA ASN A 261 -12.33 10.67 -22.86
C ASN A 261 -13.13 11.99 -23.00
N LYS A 262 -12.45 13.13 -22.84
CA LYS A 262 -12.98 14.45 -23.21
C LYS A 262 -12.55 14.82 -24.62
#